data_AF-A0AAF0WFE5-F1
#
_entry.id   AF-A0AAF0WFE5-F1
#
_cell.length_a   1.000
_cell.length_b   1.000
_cell.length_c   1.000
_cell.angle_alpha   90.00
_cell.angle_beta   90.00
_cell.angle_gamma   90.00
#
_symmetry.space_group_name_H-M   'P 1'
#
loop_
_entity.id
_entity.type
_entity.pdbx_description
1 polymer ?
#
loop_
_entity_poly.entity_id
_entity_poly.type
_entity_poly.pdbx_seq_one_letter_code
_entity_poly.pdbx_strand_id
1 'polypeptide(L)'
;MKNLKKTSYALFIAIFVLYKSSVSWCNGQETETEGAAMEKREKEALYSAIQGFVGQGWNGSDLYPDPCGWTPIPGVACDIYDGNWYVTALNIGPIHENSLGCASNLQFSPQLFELKHLRSLSFFNCMPHQSYPIKMPIHNWSTLSGSLESLEFRSNPGLIGQIPTTFGDLTKLQSLVLLENGLSGELPINVGNLLHLKRLVLSGNQFTGQVPDSFGTLSKLLILDLSRNSLSGALPYTLSALKSLLKLDLSRNQFTGNFPKEIGNLKNLTLLDLSNNKFSGGMTESIQYMGSLEELVLSSNPIGGDIMRLRWHYLQSLTILDLSNTGLTGGVPESISQLKSLRFLGLNDNNLTGDLSPKLAALPNISAIYLHGNNLTGELKFSDKFYERLGRRFGAWNNPNLCYPKGVLSTSKIPYGVKSCEQEVNLYKRGADTKIKPGSYQDSIVVASLGYSRNGMDWFWCACMVMTVVFFNYAM
;
A
#
# COMPACT_ATOMS: atom_id res chain seq x y z
N MET A 1 45.56 -3.06 -87.72
CA MET A 1 44.50 -3.15 -86.70
C MET A 1 44.36 -1.76 -86.07
N LYS A 2 43.39 -0.89 -86.40
CA LYS A 2 41.96 -1.10 -86.68
C LYS A 2 41.26 -1.92 -85.59
N ASN A 3 40.30 -1.28 -84.91
CA ASN A 3 39.28 -1.81 -84.01
C ASN A 3 39.76 -2.62 -82.78
N LEU A 4 39.96 -1.93 -81.63
CA LEU A 4 39.30 -2.19 -80.33
C LEU A 4 39.95 -1.30 -79.24
N LYS A 5 39.32 -0.16 -78.92
CA LYS A 5 39.46 0.62 -77.66
C LYS A 5 38.58 1.89 -77.61
N LYS A 6 37.61 2.04 -78.52
CA LYS A 6 36.61 3.13 -78.51
C LYS A 6 35.39 2.86 -77.61
N THR A 7 35.39 1.76 -76.85
CA THR A 7 34.26 1.30 -76.03
C THR A 7 34.34 1.66 -74.53
N SER A 8 35.44 2.29 -74.06
CA SER A 8 35.57 2.69 -72.64
C SER A 8 35.21 4.15 -72.35
N TYR A 9 35.13 5.03 -73.35
CA TYR A 9 34.77 6.45 -73.18
C TYR A 9 33.28 6.74 -73.40
N ALA A 10 32.55 5.87 -74.11
CA ALA A 10 31.11 6.03 -74.32
C ALA A 10 30.28 5.75 -73.06
N LEU A 11 30.76 4.89 -72.15
CA LEU A 11 30.03 4.53 -70.92
C LEU A 11 30.07 5.64 -69.86
N PHE A 12 31.15 6.44 -69.82
CA PHE A 12 31.31 7.51 -68.83
C PHE A 12 30.50 8.79 -69.13
N ILE A 13 30.17 9.04 -70.41
CA ILE A 13 29.36 10.20 -70.80
C ILE A 13 27.86 9.91 -70.64
N ALA A 14 27.42 8.66 -70.81
CA ALA A 14 26.03 8.25 -70.62
C ALA A 14 25.52 8.44 -69.17
N ILE A 15 26.39 8.23 -68.18
CA ILE A 15 26.05 8.40 -66.75
C ILE A 15 25.93 9.89 -66.37
N PHE A 16 26.70 10.78 -67.00
CA PHE A 16 26.67 12.22 -66.68
C PHE A 16 25.52 12.99 -67.33
N VAL A 17 24.91 12.45 -68.40
CA VAL A 17 23.75 13.09 -69.08
C VAL A 17 22.42 12.68 -68.43
N LEU A 18 22.31 11.49 -67.84
CA LEU A 18 21.14 11.07 -67.07
C LEU A 18 21.08 11.67 -65.65
N TYR A 19 22.16 12.27 -65.15
CA TYR A 19 22.19 12.95 -63.84
C TYR A 19 21.75 14.44 -63.89
N LYS A 20 21.27 14.93 -65.05
CA LYS A 20 20.80 16.33 -65.20
C LYS A 20 19.36 16.49 -65.69
N SER A 21 18.59 15.41 -65.82
CA SER A 21 17.21 15.43 -66.33
C SER A 21 16.14 15.11 -65.27
N SER A 22 16.47 15.22 -63.97
CA SER A 22 15.52 15.00 -62.86
C SER A 22 15.53 16.13 -61.82
N VAL A 23 15.88 17.35 -62.22
CA VAL A 23 15.48 18.58 -61.50
C VAL A 23 14.20 19.08 -62.14
N SER A 24 13.12 18.33 -61.95
CA SER A 24 11.77 18.87 -62.12
C SER A 24 11.50 19.76 -60.92
N TRP A 25 10.94 20.95 -61.16
CA TRP A 25 10.31 21.73 -60.11
C TRP A 25 9.21 20.88 -59.47
N CYS A 26 9.48 20.34 -58.28
CA CYS A 26 8.44 20.23 -57.29
C CYS A 26 8.13 21.64 -56.78
N ASN A 27 7.26 22.35 -57.51
CA ASN A 27 6.21 23.12 -56.85
C ASN A 27 5.27 22.11 -56.18
N GLY A 28 5.80 21.37 -55.22
CA GLY A 28 4.98 20.95 -54.10
C GLY A 28 4.66 22.26 -53.39
N GLN A 29 3.38 22.60 -53.33
CA GLN A 29 2.95 23.19 -52.08
C GLN A 29 3.44 22.23 -51.01
N GLU A 30 4.31 22.70 -50.13
CA GLU A 30 4.15 22.33 -48.74
C GLU A 30 2.72 22.75 -48.40
N THR A 31 1.78 21.83 -48.63
CA THR A 31 0.89 21.50 -47.54
C THR A 31 1.84 21.13 -46.42
N GLU A 32 2.21 22.14 -45.63
CA GLU A 32 2.07 22.01 -44.19
C GLU A 32 0.84 21.13 -44.01
N THR A 33 1.05 19.86 -43.64
CA THR A 33 0.02 19.16 -42.91
C THR A 33 -0.22 20.08 -41.74
N GLU A 34 -1.31 20.87 -41.76
CA GLU A 34 -1.68 21.79 -40.70
C GLU A 34 -1.65 20.95 -39.43
N GLY A 35 -0.53 21.06 -38.71
CA GLY A 35 -0.25 20.21 -37.57
C GLY A 35 -1.32 20.55 -36.56
N ALA A 36 -2.14 19.56 -36.21
CA ALA A 36 -3.34 19.71 -35.38
C ALA A 36 -3.18 20.87 -34.41
N ALA A 37 -3.87 21.99 -34.62
CA ALA A 37 -3.56 23.19 -33.85
C ALA A 37 -4.10 23.03 -32.43
N MET A 38 -3.35 23.47 -31.42
CA MET A 38 -3.95 23.72 -30.11
C MET A 38 -4.79 25.00 -30.20
N GLU A 39 -6.06 24.93 -29.79
CA GLU A 39 -6.89 26.13 -29.70
C GLU A 39 -6.27 27.16 -28.75
N LYS A 40 -6.27 28.43 -29.15
CA LYS A 40 -5.73 29.53 -28.34
C LYS A 40 -6.33 29.56 -26.92
N ARG A 41 -7.63 29.26 -26.77
CA ARG A 41 -8.30 29.21 -25.46
C ARG A 41 -7.81 28.08 -24.57
N GLU A 42 -7.66 26.88 -25.12
CA GLU A 42 -7.11 25.72 -24.40
C GLU A 42 -5.68 26.02 -23.90
N LYS A 43 -4.87 26.64 -24.77
CA LYS A 43 -3.50 27.07 -24.46
C LYS A 43 -3.45 28.12 -23.33
N GLU A 44 -4.29 29.15 -23.41
CA GLU A 44 -4.41 30.20 -22.38
C GLU A 44 -4.93 29.63 -21.05
N ALA A 45 -5.90 28.70 -21.10
CA ALA A 45 -6.42 28.01 -19.93
C ALA A 45 -5.36 27.12 -19.26
N LEU A 46 -4.58 26.36 -20.05
CA LEU A 46 -3.46 25.55 -19.56
C LEU A 46 -2.43 26.41 -18.82
N TYR A 47 -2.01 27.53 -19.42
CA TYR A 47 -1.03 28.41 -18.79
C TYR A 47 -1.57 29.03 -17.50
N SER A 48 -2.81 29.53 -17.48
CA SER A 48 -3.43 30.07 -16.26
C SER A 48 -3.58 29.01 -15.17
N ALA A 49 -3.94 27.77 -15.54
CA ALA A 49 -3.98 26.64 -14.62
C ALA A 49 -2.60 26.37 -14.00
N ILE A 50 -1.55 26.30 -14.82
CA ILE A 50 -0.17 26.10 -14.33
C ILE A 50 0.29 27.28 -13.46
N GLN A 51 0.06 28.53 -13.86
CA GLN A 51 0.44 29.73 -13.08
C GLN A 51 -0.22 29.77 -11.69
N GLY A 52 -1.44 29.22 -11.55
CA GLY A 52 -2.08 29.04 -10.26
C GLY A 52 -1.27 28.19 -9.27
N PHE A 53 -0.45 27.27 -9.75
CA PHE A 53 0.33 26.34 -8.91
C PHE A 53 1.86 26.49 -9.01
N VAL A 54 2.39 27.06 -10.08
CA VAL A 54 3.84 27.31 -10.27
C VAL A 54 4.20 28.77 -9.96
N GLY A 55 3.17 29.62 -9.80
CA GLY A 55 3.31 31.03 -9.45
C GLY A 55 3.30 31.95 -10.67
N GLN A 56 2.94 33.22 -10.43
CA GLN A 56 2.77 34.23 -11.48
C GLN A 56 4.07 34.59 -12.23
N GLY A 57 5.24 34.25 -11.68
CA GLY A 57 6.52 34.39 -12.37
C GLY A 57 6.79 33.33 -13.44
N TRP A 58 5.97 32.29 -13.53
CA TRP A 58 6.08 31.28 -14.59
C TRP A 58 5.49 31.81 -15.90
N ASN A 59 6.33 31.90 -16.93
CA ASN A 59 5.96 32.39 -18.26
C ASN A 59 5.90 31.22 -19.24
N GLY A 60 4.72 30.60 -19.34
CA GLY A 60 4.49 29.45 -20.23
C GLY A 60 4.52 29.80 -21.72
N SER A 61 4.10 31.01 -22.10
CA SER A 61 3.98 31.41 -23.51
C SER A 61 5.33 31.55 -24.21
N ASP A 62 6.36 32.04 -23.48
CA ASP A 62 7.67 32.27 -24.06
C ASP A 62 8.56 31.00 -24.00
N LEU A 63 8.37 30.16 -22.98
CA LEU A 63 9.12 28.92 -22.79
C LEU A 63 8.56 27.73 -23.59
N TYR A 64 7.24 27.68 -23.79
CA TYR A 64 6.53 26.54 -24.37
C TYR A 64 5.47 26.99 -25.40
N PRO A 65 5.86 27.70 -26.48
CA PRO A 65 4.95 28.28 -27.46
C PRO A 65 4.07 27.26 -28.19
N ASP A 66 4.41 25.98 -28.13
CA ASP A 66 3.58 24.86 -28.58
C ASP A 66 3.65 23.72 -27.53
N PRO A 67 2.75 23.71 -26.53
CA PRO A 67 2.86 22.82 -25.37
C PRO A 67 2.44 21.37 -25.64
N CYS A 68 1.91 21.07 -26.84
CA CYS A 68 1.46 19.73 -27.24
C CYS A 68 2.18 19.18 -28.48
N GLY A 69 2.83 20.02 -29.29
CA GLY A 69 3.75 19.61 -30.33
C GLY A 69 5.22 19.74 -29.90
N TRP A 70 5.92 20.73 -30.45
CA TRP A 70 7.39 20.76 -30.44
C TRP A 70 8.04 21.20 -29.12
N THR A 71 7.29 21.84 -28.22
CA THR A 71 7.81 22.33 -26.92
C THR A 71 6.95 21.79 -25.76
N PRO A 72 6.96 20.48 -25.50
CA PRO A 72 6.10 19.87 -24.48
C PRO A 72 6.47 20.33 -23.07
N ILE A 73 5.45 20.59 -22.24
CA ILE A 73 5.64 20.96 -20.83
C ILE A 73 5.76 19.68 -19.98
N PRO A 74 6.82 19.52 -19.15
CA PRO A 74 6.93 18.39 -18.23
C PRO A 74 5.71 18.26 -17.30
N GLY A 75 5.05 17.11 -17.35
CA GLY A 75 3.83 16.83 -16.57
C GLY A 75 2.51 17.12 -17.31
N VAL A 76 2.56 17.78 -18.48
CA VAL A 76 1.40 17.94 -19.37
C VAL A 76 1.40 16.81 -20.40
N ALA A 77 0.22 16.24 -20.68
CA ALA A 77 0.01 15.38 -21.84
C ALA A 77 -1.21 15.86 -22.64
N CYS A 78 -1.19 15.59 -23.94
CA CYS A 78 -2.21 16.03 -24.88
C CYS A 78 -2.60 14.91 -25.82
N ASP A 79 -3.84 14.94 -26.32
CA ASP A 79 -4.31 14.07 -27.40
C ASP A 79 -5.08 14.91 -28.45
N ILE A 80 -5.24 14.34 -29.65
CA ILE A 80 -5.99 14.97 -30.73
C ILE A 80 -7.47 14.60 -30.63
N TYR A 81 -8.34 15.61 -30.59
CA TYR A 81 -9.79 15.47 -30.77
C TYR A 81 -10.24 16.37 -31.92
N ASP A 82 -11.08 15.87 -32.82
CA ASP A 82 -11.62 16.62 -33.97
C ASP A 82 -10.58 17.39 -34.83
N GLY A 83 -9.34 16.92 -34.84
CA GLY A 83 -8.22 17.53 -35.59
C GLY A 83 -7.40 18.58 -34.82
N ASN A 84 -7.70 18.86 -33.55
CA ASN A 84 -6.99 19.81 -32.69
C ASN A 84 -6.36 19.13 -31.47
N TRP A 85 -5.25 19.67 -30.94
CA TRP A 85 -4.67 19.20 -29.67
C TRP A 85 -5.43 19.78 -28.46
N TYR A 86 -5.77 18.92 -27.52
CA TYR A 86 -6.30 19.30 -26.20
C TYR A 86 -5.53 18.63 -25.06
N VAL A 87 -5.54 19.25 -23.89
CA VAL A 87 -4.84 18.75 -22.70
C VAL A 87 -5.62 17.60 -22.09
N THR A 88 -4.98 16.45 -21.95
CA THR A 88 -5.59 15.24 -21.39
C THR A 88 -4.97 14.79 -20.07
N ALA A 89 -3.76 15.26 -19.73
CA ALA A 89 -3.23 15.14 -18.37
C ALA A 89 -2.51 16.41 -17.91
N LEU A 90 -2.66 16.73 -16.63
CA LEU A 90 -1.93 17.80 -15.94
C LEU A 90 -1.40 17.29 -14.60
N ASN A 91 -0.08 17.19 -14.48
CA ASN A 91 0.63 16.68 -13.31
C ASN A 91 1.57 17.77 -12.77
N ILE A 92 1.33 18.23 -11.53
CA ILE A 92 2.11 19.30 -10.89
C ILE A 92 2.83 18.78 -9.64
N GLY A 93 4.03 19.31 -9.40
CA GLY A 93 4.90 18.95 -8.28
C GLY A 93 5.99 17.95 -8.62
N PRO A 94 6.96 17.72 -7.72
CA PRO A 94 8.23 17.02 -8.00
C PRO A 94 8.04 15.50 -8.19
N ILE A 95 7.46 15.12 -9.33
CA ILE A 95 7.23 13.72 -9.75
C ILE A 95 8.44 13.20 -10.53
N HIS A 96 9.11 14.08 -11.28
CA HIS A 96 10.32 13.84 -12.06
C HIS A 96 11.32 15.00 -11.89
N GLU A 97 12.58 14.80 -12.27
CA GLU A 97 13.67 15.79 -12.08
C GLU A 97 13.41 17.16 -12.71
N ASN A 98 12.58 17.23 -13.76
CA ASN A 98 12.20 18.46 -14.47
C ASN A 98 10.71 18.83 -14.29
N SER A 99 10.02 18.27 -13.28
CA SER A 99 8.61 18.60 -13.06
C SER A 99 8.39 20.05 -12.67
N LEU A 100 7.20 20.57 -12.99
CA LEU A 100 6.72 21.88 -12.56
C LEU A 100 6.73 21.99 -11.02
N GLY A 101 7.70 22.73 -10.48
CA GLY A 101 7.81 23.03 -9.06
C GLY A 101 6.70 23.95 -8.57
N CYS A 102 6.27 23.79 -7.33
CA CYS A 102 5.07 24.49 -6.82
C CYS A 102 5.44 25.77 -6.05
N ALA A 103 4.68 26.84 -6.24
CA ALA A 103 4.85 28.10 -5.53
C ALA A 103 4.40 28.02 -4.05
N SER A 104 4.75 29.02 -3.25
CA SER A 104 4.30 29.12 -1.84
C SER A 104 2.86 29.63 -1.70
N ASN A 105 2.33 30.33 -2.70
CA ASN A 105 1.02 31.00 -2.70
C ASN A 105 0.05 30.41 -3.75
N LEU A 106 -0.12 29.09 -3.72
CA LEU A 106 -0.92 28.35 -4.69
C LEU A 106 -2.41 28.72 -4.65
N GLN A 107 -3.04 28.72 -5.81
CA GLN A 107 -4.49 28.87 -5.97
C GLN A 107 -5.00 27.96 -7.10
N PHE A 108 -6.15 27.30 -6.86
CA PHE A 108 -6.91 26.68 -7.94
C PHE A 108 -7.45 27.76 -8.89
N SER A 109 -6.79 27.92 -10.03
CA SER A 109 -7.25 28.85 -11.09
C SER A 109 -8.59 28.38 -11.66
N PRO A 110 -9.59 29.26 -11.85
CA PRO A 110 -10.85 28.90 -12.51
C PRO A 110 -10.67 28.31 -13.91
N GLN A 111 -9.60 28.72 -14.62
CA GLN A 111 -9.25 28.24 -15.96
C GLN A 111 -8.94 26.73 -16.02
N LEU A 112 -8.62 26.09 -14.89
CA LEU A 112 -8.48 24.63 -14.80
C LEU A 112 -9.76 23.91 -15.29
N PHE A 113 -10.92 24.50 -15.06
CA PHE A 113 -12.23 23.96 -15.46
C PHE A 113 -12.62 24.29 -16.91
N GLU A 114 -11.77 25.02 -17.64
CA GLU A 114 -11.93 25.26 -19.08
C GLU A 114 -11.31 24.12 -19.93
N LEU A 115 -10.38 23.35 -19.35
CA LEU A 115 -9.71 22.18 -19.97
C LEU A 115 -10.65 20.96 -20.05
N LYS A 116 -11.67 21.03 -20.91
CA LYS A 116 -12.77 20.06 -20.94
C LYS A 116 -12.35 18.63 -21.32
N HIS A 117 -11.20 18.44 -21.95
CA HIS A 117 -10.68 17.11 -22.33
C HIS A 117 -9.77 16.47 -21.27
N LEU A 118 -9.56 17.14 -20.13
CA LEU A 118 -8.67 16.68 -19.07
C LEU A 118 -9.15 15.34 -18.47
N ARG A 119 -8.41 14.25 -18.77
CA ARG A 119 -8.67 12.90 -18.25
C ARG A 119 -7.95 12.63 -16.94
N SER A 120 -6.80 13.26 -16.70
CA SER A 120 -6.01 13.07 -15.47
C SER A 120 -5.53 14.38 -14.88
N LEU A 121 -5.74 14.55 -13.58
CA LEU A 121 -5.25 15.69 -12.80
C LEU A 121 -4.54 15.18 -11.56
N SER A 122 -3.25 15.49 -11.40
CA SER A 122 -2.42 15.02 -10.29
C SER A 122 -1.60 16.14 -9.65
N PHE A 123 -1.55 16.15 -8.32
CA PHE A 123 -0.71 17.02 -7.51
C PHE A 123 0.08 16.19 -6.50
N PHE A 124 1.41 16.24 -6.57
CA PHE A 124 2.29 15.56 -5.62
C PHE A 124 3.15 16.55 -4.86
N ASN A 125 3.10 16.52 -3.52
CA ASN A 125 3.98 17.30 -2.63
C ASN A 125 4.08 18.81 -2.99
N CYS A 126 2.98 19.41 -3.45
CA CYS A 126 2.91 20.83 -3.78
C CYS A 126 2.58 21.71 -2.58
N MET A 127 1.81 21.19 -1.61
CA MET A 127 1.34 21.98 -0.47
C MET A 127 1.98 21.46 0.84
N PRO A 128 3.31 21.58 1.01
CA PRO A 128 4.03 20.90 2.09
C PRO A 128 3.91 21.57 3.47
N HIS A 129 3.43 22.83 3.56
CA HIS A 129 3.45 23.61 4.79
C HIS A 129 2.05 24.03 5.27
N GLN A 130 1.74 23.80 6.54
CA GLN A 130 0.47 24.20 7.16
C GLN A 130 0.26 25.72 7.28
N SER A 131 1.27 26.55 6.94
CA SER A 131 1.17 28.02 6.99
C SER A 131 0.32 28.62 5.87
N TYR A 132 0.13 27.90 4.76
CA TYR A 132 -0.68 28.34 3.63
C TYR A 132 -1.73 27.27 3.30
N PRO A 133 -2.76 27.12 4.18
CA PRO A 133 -3.80 26.12 4.00
C PRO A 133 -4.68 26.44 2.78
N ILE A 134 -4.86 25.46 1.91
CA ILE A 134 -5.63 25.59 0.67
C ILE A 134 -6.81 24.62 0.71
N LYS A 135 -7.95 25.03 0.16
CA LYS A 135 -9.13 24.17 0.01
C LYS A 135 -9.35 23.88 -1.47
N MET A 136 -9.84 22.68 -1.76
CA MET A 136 -10.34 22.37 -3.11
C MET A 136 -11.55 23.27 -3.45
N PRO A 137 -11.73 23.69 -4.71
CA PRO A 137 -12.94 24.37 -5.14
C PRO A 137 -14.17 23.51 -4.86
N ILE A 138 -15.28 24.14 -4.46
CA ILE A 138 -16.56 23.43 -4.22
C ILE A 138 -17.45 23.39 -5.47
N HIS A 139 -17.18 24.24 -6.45
CA HIS A 139 -17.93 24.39 -7.70
C HIS A 139 -17.12 23.92 -8.91
N ASN A 140 -17.75 23.93 -10.08
CA ASN A 140 -17.17 23.69 -11.41
C ASN A 140 -16.63 22.28 -11.70
N TRP A 141 -16.46 21.38 -10.73
CA TRP A 141 -16.07 19.97 -11.00
C TRP A 141 -16.99 19.26 -12.00
N SER A 142 -18.29 19.58 -12.00
CA SER A 142 -19.26 19.05 -12.97
C SER A 142 -18.95 19.40 -14.43
N THR A 143 -18.11 20.41 -14.72
CA THR A 143 -17.64 20.72 -16.08
C THR A 143 -16.72 19.63 -16.65
N LEU A 144 -16.01 18.90 -15.78
CA LEU A 144 -15.09 17.80 -16.12
C LEU A 144 -15.77 16.42 -16.01
N SER A 145 -17.09 16.39 -15.75
CA SER A 145 -17.87 15.16 -15.52
C SER A 145 -17.84 14.16 -16.69
N GLY A 146 -17.67 14.67 -17.91
CA GLY A 146 -17.65 13.90 -19.15
C GLY A 146 -16.28 13.36 -19.56
N SER A 147 -15.19 13.77 -18.89
CA SER A 147 -13.82 13.53 -19.32
C SER A 147 -12.87 13.05 -18.21
N LEU A 148 -13.02 13.49 -16.96
CA LEU A 148 -12.04 13.20 -15.91
C LEU A 148 -12.13 11.73 -15.43
N GLU A 149 -11.06 10.98 -15.65
CA GLU A 149 -10.92 9.57 -15.31
C GLU A 149 -10.05 9.34 -14.06
N SER A 150 -9.10 10.24 -13.77
CA SER A 150 -8.21 10.15 -12.61
C SER A 150 -8.02 11.50 -11.93
N LEU A 151 -8.26 11.56 -10.61
CA LEU A 151 -8.07 12.75 -9.79
C LEU A 151 -7.25 12.41 -8.56
N GLU A 152 -6.05 13.00 -8.45
CA GLU A 152 -5.05 12.58 -7.49
C GLU A 152 -4.38 13.77 -6.77
N PHE A 153 -4.47 13.79 -5.44
CA PHE A 153 -3.74 14.69 -4.56
C PHE A 153 -2.97 13.84 -3.55
N ARG A 154 -1.65 13.85 -3.65
CA ARG A 154 -0.75 13.00 -2.86
C ARG A 154 0.26 13.82 -2.06
N SER A 155 0.36 13.55 -0.77
CA SER A 155 1.35 14.14 0.14
C SER A 155 1.27 15.68 0.18
N ASN A 156 0.05 16.24 0.18
CA ASN A 156 -0.21 17.68 0.27
C ASN A 156 -0.82 18.03 1.65
N PRO A 157 -0.03 18.06 2.74
CA PRO A 157 -0.53 18.29 4.10
C PRO A 157 -1.21 19.67 4.29
N GLY A 158 -0.91 20.65 3.43
CA GLY A 158 -1.58 21.95 3.39
C GLY A 158 -2.93 21.96 2.63
N LEU A 159 -3.30 20.88 1.94
CA LEU A 159 -4.62 20.72 1.33
C LEU A 159 -5.63 20.29 2.39
N ILE A 160 -6.49 21.22 2.81
CA ILE A 160 -7.41 21.05 3.94
C ILE A 160 -8.89 21.17 3.51
N GLY A 161 -9.78 20.87 4.46
CA GLY A 161 -11.22 20.95 4.29
C GLY A 161 -11.83 19.62 3.86
N GLN A 162 -13.09 19.67 3.42
CA GLN A 162 -13.88 18.48 3.06
C GLN A 162 -13.68 18.09 1.59
N ILE A 163 -13.97 16.83 1.27
CA ILE A 163 -14.14 16.39 -0.12
C ILE A 163 -15.42 17.07 -0.66
N PRO A 164 -15.37 17.83 -1.78
CA PRO A 164 -16.56 18.44 -2.36
C PRO A 164 -17.60 17.38 -2.75
N THR A 165 -18.87 17.61 -2.42
CA THR A 165 -19.97 16.70 -2.81
C THR A 165 -20.13 16.59 -4.33
N THR A 166 -19.75 17.66 -5.05
CA THR A 166 -19.67 17.73 -6.53
C THR A 166 -18.64 16.77 -7.14
N PHE A 167 -17.78 16.12 -6.35
CA PHE A 167 -16.98 15.00 -6.85
C PHE A 167 -17.86 13.83 -7.31
N GLY A 168 -19.06 13.67 -6.73
CA GLY A 168 -20.03 12.65 -7.17
C GLY A 168 -20.60 12.88 -8.58
N ASP A 169 -20.38 14.06 -9.17
CA ASP A 169 -20.79 14.38 -10.53
C ASP A 169 -19.77 13.89 -11.59
N LEU A 170 -18.58 13.44 -11.16
CA LEU A 170 -17.49 13.01 -12.05
C LEU A 170 -17.74 11.60 -12.63
N THR A 171 -18.80 11.43 -13.42
CA THR A 171 -19.32 10.11 -13.83
C THR A 171 -18.33 9.19 -14.57
N LYS A 172 -17.27 9.75 -15.16
CA LYS A 172 -16.17 8.99 -15.81
C LYS A 172 -15.07 8.52 -14.86
N LEU A 173 -15.04 8.99 -13.61
CA LEU A 173 -13.91 8.80 -12.70
C LEU A 173 -13.68 7.31 -12.38
N GLN A 174 -12.44 6.87 -12.61
CA GLN A 174 -11.95 5.51 -12.36
C GLN A 174 -10.97 5.47 -11.18
N SER A 175 -10.25 6.56 -10.92
CA SER A 175 -9.30 6.69 -9.80
C SER A 175 -9.55 7.99 -9.02
N LEU A 176 -9.83 7.88 -7.72
CA LEU A 176 -9.86 9.00 -6.78
C LEU A 176 -8.85 8.73 -5.66
N VAL A 177 -7.81 9.56 -5.60
CA VAL A 177 -6.66 9.35 -4.70
C VAL A 177 -6.35 10.62 -3.94
N LEU A 178 -6.82 10.72 -2.71
CA LEU A 178 -6.56 11.82 -1.79
C LEU A 178 -5.67 11.28 -0.66
N LEU A 179 -4.41 10.99 -0.96
CA LEU A 179 -3.46 10.30 -0.06
C LEU A 179 -2.59 11.31 0.70
N GLU A 180 -2.48 11.17 2.02
CA GLU A 180 -1.58 11.96 2.88
C GLU A 180 -1.76 13.48 2.76
N ASN A 181 -2.99 13.96 2.94
CA ASN A 181 -3.33 15.39 2.91
C ASN A 181 -3.89 15.86 4.26
N GLY A 182 -4.24 17.15 4.37
CA GLY A 182 -4.87 17.75 5.53
C GLY A 182 -6.40 17.71 5.53
N LEU A 183 -7.03 16.85 4.71
CA LEU A 183 -8.48 16.82 4.53
C LEU A 183 -9.19 16.28 5.78
N SER A 184 -10.41 16.75 6.03
CA SER A 184 -11.16 16.47 7.26
C SER A 184 -12.68 16.48 7.05
N GLY A 185 -13.42 16.11 8.10
CA GLY A 185 -14.88 15.99 8.06
C GLY A 185 -15.34 14.60 7.59
N GLU A 186 -16.61 14.49 7.24
CA GLU A 186 -17.23 13.21 6.86
C GLU A 186 -17.00 12.85 5.38
N LEU A 187 -17.06 11.56 5.07
CA LEU A 187 -17.00 11.06 3.69
C LEU A 187 -18.32 11.37 2.97
N PRO A 188 -18.32 12.10 1.84
CA PRO A 188 -19.56 12.50 1.19
C PRO A 188 -20.26 11.30 0.53
N ILE A 189 -21.55 11.13 0.84
CA ILE A 189 -22.40 10.06 0.30
C ILE A 189 -22.42 10.03 -1.24
N ASN A 190 -22.26 11.19 -1.89
CA ASN A 190 -22.22 11.39 -3.34
C ASN A 190 -21.07 10.64 -4.03
N VAL A 191 -19.98 10.27 -3.33
CA VAL A 191 -18.93 9.42 -3.92
C VAL A 191 -19.47 8.04 -4.34
N GLY A 192 -20.56 7.57 -3.74
CA GLY A 192 -21.30 6.38 -4.18
C GLY A 192 -21.97 6.50 -5.57
N ASN A 193 -22.00 7.69 -6.18
CA ASN A 193 -22.49 7.88 -7.56
C ASN A 193 -21.45 7.50 -8.62
N LEU A 194 -20.19 7.27 -8.22
CA LEU A 194 -19.06 7.03 -9.12
C LEU A 194 -19.01 5.56 -9.59
N LEU A 195 -20.02 5.14 -10.37
CA LEU A 195 -20.21 3.74 -10.81
C LEU A 195 -19.09 3.19 -11.72
N HIS A 196 -18.12 4.02 -12.13
CA HIS A 196 -16.93 3.64 -12.88
C HIS A 196 -15.66 3.53 -12.02
N LEU A 197 -15.73 3.87 -10.73
CA LEU A 197 -14.59 3.93 -9.83
C LEU A 197 -14.00 2.53 -9.58
N LYS A 198 -12.70 2.40 -9.84
CA LYS A 198 -11.87 1.21 -9.61
C LYS A 198 -10.97 1.39 -8.39
N ARG A 199 -10.53 2.62 -8.11
CA ARG A 199 -9.63 2.93 -7.00
C ARG A 199 -10.17 4.11 -6.19
N LEU A 200 -10.37 3.89 -4.89
CA LEU A 200 -10.69 4.91 -3.90
C LEU A 200 -9.67 4.83 -2.77
N VAL A 201 -8.75 5.80 -2.73
CA VAL A 201 -7.68 5.88 -1.72
C VAL A 201 -7.76 7.22 -1.03
N LEU A 202 -8.18 7.21 0.24
CA LEU A 202 -8.37 8.39 1.10
C LEU A 202 -7.45 8.31 2.35
N SER A 203 -6.41 7.48 2.28
CA SER A 203 -5.53 7.17 3.41
C SER A 203 -4.73 8.38 3.90
N GLY A 204 -4.48 8.45 5.21
CA GLY A 204 -3.59 9.45 5.79
C GLY A 204 -4.18 10.85 5.85
N ASN A 205 -5.47 10.98 6.17
CA ASN A 205 -6.15 12.26 6.35
C ASN A 205 -6.75 12.34 7.78
N GLN A 206 -7.65 13.29 7.99
CA GLN A 206 -8.35 13.55 9.24
C GLN A 206 -9.87 13.32 9.07
N PHE A 207 -10.27 12.37 8.22
CA PHE A 207 -11.69 12.05 8.01
C PHE A 207 -12.32 11.43 9.26
N THR A 208 -13.58 11.79 9.51
CA THR A 208 -14.37 11.42 10.70
C THR A 208 -15.74 10.87 10.29
N GLY A 209 -16.56 10.46 11.26
CA GLY A 209 -17.89 9.90 10.99
C GLY A 209 -17.82 8.44 10.54
N GLN A 210 -18.83 7.98 9.80
CA GLN A 210 -18.96 6.60 9.33
C GLN A 210 -18.61 6.45 7.84
N VAL A 211 -18.36 5.23 7.39
CA VAL A 211 -18.32 4.93 5.94
C VAL A 211 -19.77 4.95 5.42
N PRO A 212 -20.09 5.73 4.36
CA PRO A 212 -21.46 5.78 3.84
C PRO A 212 -21.93 4.44 3.26
N ASP A 213 -23.18 4.05 3.52
CA ASP A 213 -23.81 2.86 2.92
C ASP A 213 -23.72 2.88 1.38
N SER A 214 -23.75 4.08 0.78
CA SER A 214 -23.64 4.27 -0.67
C SER A 214 -22.32 3.79 -1.25
N PHE A 215 -21.25 3.62 -0.47
CA PHE A 215 -20.00 3.08 -1.00
C PHE A 215 -20.16 1.63 -1.48
N GLY A 216 -21.19 0.89 -1.02
CA GLY A 216 -21.54 -0.44 -1.51
C GLY A 216 -22.07 -0.50 -2.94
N THR A 217 -22.40 0.64 -3.58
CA THR A 217 -22.85 0.68 -4.99
C THR A 217 -21.69 0.60 -5.99
N LEU A 218 -20.44 0.79 -5.52
CA LEU A 218 -19.22 0.91 -6.33
C LEU A 218 -18.77 -0.45 -6.89
N SER A 219 -19.64 -1.12 -7.65
CA SER A 219 -19.50 -2.50 -8.12
C SER A 219 -18.20 -2.83 -8.89
N LYS A 220 -17.52 -1.82 -9.44
CA LYS A 220 -16.23 -1.94 -10.16
C LYS A 220 -15.01 -1.66 -9.30
N LEU A 221 -15.19 -1.34 -8.01
CA LEU A 221 -14.10 -0.99 -7.11
C LEU A 221 -13.19 -2.20 -6.86
N LEU A 222 -11.91 -2.01 -7.11
CA LEU A 222 -10.83 -2.99 -6.93
C LEU A 222 -10.01 -2.69 -5.67
N ILE A 223 -9.84 -1.40 -5.35
CA ILE A 223 -9.06 -0.93 -4.20
C ILE A 223 -9.90 0.06 -3.40
N LEU A 224 -10.11 -0.25 -2.12
CA LEU A 224 -10.63 0.67 -1.10
C LEU A 224 -9.61 0.81 0.03
N ASP A 225 -9.05 2.01 0.18
CA ASP A 225 -8.05 2.32 1.20
C ASP A 225 -8.47 3.58 1.96
N LEU A 226 -8.99 3.38 3.17
CA LEU A 226 -9.43 4.45 4.08
C LEU A 226 -8.54 4.51 5.33
N SER A 227 -7.37 3.88 5.28
CA SER A 227 -6.47 3.73 6.43
C SER A 227 -5.97 5.05 7.00
N ARG A 228 -5.44 5.04 8.24
CA ARG A 228 -4.80 6.21 8.88
C ARG A 228 -5.71 7.45 8.87
N ASN A 229 -6.92 7.30 9.41
CA ASN A 229 -7.93 8.35 9.55
C ASN A 229 -8.55 8.32 10.96
N SER A 230 -9.64 9.06 11.19
CA SER A 230 -10.45 9.02 12.42
C SER A 230 -11.89 8.55 12.15
N LEU A 231 -12.09 7.68 11.16
CA LEU A 231 -13.38 7.06 10.86
C LEU A 231 -13.80 6.12 11.99
N SER A 232 -15.11 5.99 12.21
CA SER A 232 -15.69 5.36 13.40
C SER A 232 -17.04 4.71 13.09
N GLY A 233 -17.63 4.07 14.11
CA GLY A 233 -18.87 3.31 13.96
C GLY A 233 -18.62 1.91 13.39
N ALA A 234 -19.71 1.20 13.09
CA ALA A 234 -19.65 -0.13 12.50
C ALA A 234 -19.40 -0.04 10.98
N LEU A 235 -18.82 -1.10 10.40
CA LEU A 235 -18.73 -1.22 8.94
C LEU A 235 -20.13 -1.45 8.34
N PRO A 236 -20.54 -0.69 7.32
CA PRO A 236 -21.83 -0.90 6.68
C PRO A 236 -21.84 -2.24 5.93
N TYR A 237 -22.92 -3.01 6.12
CA TYR A 237 -23.09 -4.34 5.51
C TYR A 237 -23.07 -4.29 3.97
N THR A 238 -23.36 -3.12 3.39
CA THR A 238 -23.34 -2.87 1.94
C THR A 238 -21.95 -3.00 1.33
N LEU A 239 -20.85 -2.83 2.09
CA LEU A 239 -19.49 -3.08 1.59
C LEU A 239 -19.31 -4.52 1.10
N SER A 240 -20.07 -5.48 1.62
CA SER A 240 -20.06 -6.86 1.14
C SER A 240 -20.59 -7.04 -0.29
N ALA A 241 -21.21 -6.01 -0.89
CA ALA A 241 -21.65 -6.01 -2.28
C ALA A 241 -20.50 -5.77 -3.29
N LEU A 242 -19.33 -5.31 -2.83
CA LEU A 242 -18.16 -4.97 -3.66
C LEU A 242 -17.44 -6.23 -4.20
N LYS A 243 -18.10 -7.00 -5.07
CA LYS A 243 -17.58 -8.31 -5.53
C LYS A 243 -16.26 -8.25 -6.30
N SER A 244 -15.95 -7.10 -6.89
CA SER A 244 -14.71 -6.85 -7.63
C SER A 244 -13.51 -6.50 -6.74
N LEU A 245 -13.73 -6.28 -5.43
CA LEU A 245 -12.71 -5.75 -4.54
C LEU A 245 -11.56 -6.74 -4.31
N LEU A 246 -10.34 -6.26 -4.49
CA LEU A 246 -9.07 -6.99 -4.32
C LEU A 246 -8.35 -6.55 -3.05
N LYS A 247 -8.26 -5.23 -2.80
CA LYS A 247 -7.68 -4.64 -1.59
C LYS A 247 -8.74 -3.91 -0.76
N LEU A 248 -8.82 -4.25 0.52
CA LEU A 248 -9.54 -3.48 1.55
C LEU A 248 -8.60 -3.17 2.72
N ASP A 249 -8.31 -1.89 2.91
CA ASP A 249 -7.47 -1.41 4.01
C ASP A 249 -8.19 -0.29 4.76
N LEU A 250 -8.59 -0.62 5.98
CA LEU A 250 -9.30 0.25 6.92
C LEU A 250 -8.47 0.46 8.20
N SER A 251 -7.19 0.11 8.16
CA SER A 251 -6.29 0.10 9.31
C SER A 251 -6.13 1.47 9.96
N ARG A 252 -5.79 1.51 11.25
CA ARG A 252 -5.48 2.74 12.00
C ARG A 252 -6.62 3.76 11.92
N ASN A 253 -7.79 3.33 12.37
CA ASN A 253 -9.02 4.12 12.47
C ASN A 253 -9.64 3.90 13.87
N GLN A 254 -10.92 4.26 14.02
CA GLN A 254 -11.69 4.09 15.25
C GLN A 254 -12.95 3.24 15.04
N PHE A 255 -12.96 2.35 14.04
CA PHE A 255 -14.10 1.48 13.75
C PHE A 255 -14.43 0.56 14.93
N THR A 256 -15.71 0.37 15.20
CA THR A 256 -16.26 -0.37 16.34
C THR A 256 -17.24 -1.46 15.88
N GLY A 257 -17.78 -2.21 16.84
CA GLY A 257 -18.79 -3.25 16.58
C GLY A 257 -18.17 -4.61 16.25
N ASN A 258 -19.02 -5.56 15.91
CA ASN A 258 -18.60 -6.93 15.65
C ASN A 258 -17.91 -7.06 14.28
N PHE A 259 -16.94 -7.95 14.17
CA PHE A 259 -16.36 -8.35 12.88
C PHE A 259 -17.48 -8.89 11.95
N PRO A 260 -17.77 -8.24 10.80
CA PRO A 260 -18.97 -8.52 10.03
C PRO A 260 -18.90 -9.89 9.33
N LYS A 261 -19.94 -10.72 9.50
CA LYS A 261 -20.01 -12.04 8.82
C LYS A 261 -20.11 -11.90 7.31
N GLU A 262 -20.64 -10.78 6.83
CA GLU A 262 -20.83 -10.45 5.43
C GLU A 262 -19.50 -10.25 4.67
N ILE A 263 -18.37 -10.02 5.37
CA ILE A 263 -17.06 -9.85 4.73
C ILE A 263 -16.64 -11.08 3.91
N GLY A 264 -17.06 -12.27 4.34
CA GLY A 264 -16.83 -13.53 3.61
C GLY A 264 -17.48 -13.61 2.22
N ASN A 265 -18.31 -12.63 1.87
CA ASN A 265 -18.87 -12.47 0.52
C ASN A 265 -17.90 -11.82 -0.48
N LEU A 266 -16.75 -11.28 -0.03
CA LEU A 266 -15.71 -10.66 -0.84
C LEU A 266 -14.69 -11.70 -1.34
N LYS A 267 -15.15 -12.59 -2.21
CA LYS A 267 -14.37 -13.79 -2.63
C LYS A 267 -13.11 -13.50 -3.45
N ASN A 268 -13.02 -12.32 -4.05
CA ASN A 268 -11.86 -11.89 -4.84
C ASN A 268 -10.81 -11.13 -4.01
N LEU A 269 -11.07 -10.88 -2.73
CA LEU A 269 -10.21 -10.07 -1.88
C LEU A 269 -8.89 -10.83 -1.60
N THR A 270 -7.77 -10.18 -1.91
CA THR A 270 -6.41 -10.68 -1.64
C THR A 270 -5.80 -10.05 -0.39
N LEU A 271 -6.16 -8.81 -0.06
CA LEU A 271 -5.68 -8.09 1.13
C LEU A 271 -6.84 -7.56 1.97
N LEU A 272 -6.90 -7.96 3.24
CA LEU A 272 -7.77 -7.41 4.27
C LEU A 272 -6.93 -6.92 5.47
N ASP A 273 -6.79 -5.59 5.61
CA ASP A 273 -6.20 -4.97 6.80
C ASP A 273 -7.26 -4.15 7.56
N LEU A 274 -7.59 -4.62 8.76
CA LEU A 274 -8.47 -3.95 9.72
C LEU A 274 -7.72 -3.56 11.01
N SER A 275 -6.39 -3.67 11.02
CA SER A 275 -5.57 -3.53 12.22
C SER A 275 -5.71 -2.16 12.89
N ASN A 276 -5.42 -2.10 14.18
CA ASN A 276 -5.44 -0.85 14.96
C ASN A 276 -6.82 -0.15 14.88
N ASN A 277 -7.87 -0.89 15.26
CA ASN A 277 -9.26 -0.44 15.35
C ASN A 277 -9.86 -0.95 16.69
N LYS A 278 -11.19 -0.95 16.82
CA LYS A 278 -11.93 -1.38 18.02
C LYS A 278 -12.94 -2.50 17.67
N PHE A 279 -12.65 -3.35 16.69
CA PHE A 279 -13.50 -4.48 16.30
C PHE A 279 -13.54 -5.57 17.38
N SER A 280 -14.71 -6.16 17.58
CA SER A 280 -14.97 -7.18 18.60
C SER A 280 -15.83 -8.35 18.08
N GLY A 281 -16.36 -9.19 18.97
CA GLY A 281 -17.37 -10.22 18.63
C GLY A 281 -16.81 -11.53 18.05
N GLY A 282 -15.49 -11.67 17.97
CA GLY A 282 -14.79 -12.83 17.42
C GLY A 282 -14.75 -12.86 15.89
N MET A 283 -13.73 -13.51 15.32
CA MET A 283 -13.71 -13.80 13.88
C MET A 283 -14.95 -14.61 13.48
N THR A 284 -15.43 -14.49 12.24
CA THR A 284 -16.61 -15.21 11.75
C THR A 284 -16.21 -16.40 10.88
N GLU A 285 -16.97 -17.50 10.91
CA GLU A 285 -16.67 -18.69 10.09
C GLU A 285 -16.72 -18.41 8.59
N SER A 286 -17.43 -17.36 8.17
CA SER A 286 -17.52 -16.95 6.77
C SER A 286 -16.19 -16.51 6.16
N ILE A 287 -15.17 -16.18 6.98
CA ILE A 287 -13.82 -15.92 6.49
C ILE A 287 -13.24 -17.13 5.76
N GLN A 288 -13.67 -18.35 6.09
CA GLN A 288 -13.26 -19.60 5.43
C GLN A 288 -13.62 -19.65 3.94
N TYR A 289 -14.55 -18.81 3.48
CA TYR A 289 -14.94 -18.73 2.07
C TYR A 289 -14.08 -17.77 1.23
N MET A 290 -13.13 -17.06 1.85
CA MET A 290 -12.24 -16.09 1.21
C MET A 290 -10.95 -16.77 0.71
N GLY A 291 -11.10 -17.79 -0.15
CA GLY A 291 -9.98 -18.62 -0.62
C GLY A 291 -8.88 -17.86 -1.40
N SER A 292 -9.18 -16.67 -1.91
CA SER A 292 -8.24 -15.78 -2.61
C SER A 292 -7.38 -14.92 -1.67
N LEU A 293 -7.64 -14.96 -0.35
CA LEU A 293 -7.00 -14.07 0.60
C LEU A 293 -5.53 -14.44 0.82
N GLU A 294 -4.64 -13.50 0.53
CA GLU A 294 -3.18 -13.63 0.68
C GLU A 294 -2.68 -12.95 1.95
N GLU A 295 -3.32 -11.86 2.36
CA GLU A 295 -2.96 -11.07 3.55
C GLU A 295 -4.20 -10.83 4.43
N LEU A 296 -4.15 -11.32 5.67
CA LEU A 296 -5.15 -11.09 6.70
C LEU A 296 -4.48 -10.44 7.92
N VAL A 297 -4.72 -9.16 8.12
CA VAL A 297 -4.13 -8.34 9.19
C VAL A 297 -5.26 -7.77 10.05
N LEU A 298 -5.45 -8.33 11.25
CA LEU A 298 -6.49 -7.93 12.20
C LEU A 298 -5.91 -7.40 13.52
N SER A 299 -4.58 -7.27 13.61
CA SER A 299 -3.85 -6.98 14.85
C SER A 299 -4.28 -5.70 15.57
N SER A 300 -4.11 -5.66 16.89
CA SER A 300 -4.57 -4.55 17.75
C SER A 300 -6.06 -4.23 17.56
N ASN A 301 -6.92 -5.23 17.79
CA ASN A 301 -8.38 -5.12 17.86
C ASN A 301 -8.93 -6.07 18.94
N PRO A 302 -9.89 -5.68 19.79
CA PRO A 302 -10.47 -6.56 20.82
C PRO A 302 -11.44 -7.64 20.27
N ILE A 303 -11.02 -8.37 19.22
CA ILE A 303 -11.81 -9.38 18.50
C ILE A 303 -12.17 -10.53 19.42
N GLY A 304 -11.16 -11.13 20.06
CA GLY A 304 -11.29 -12.26 20.95
C GLY A 304 -11.86 -13.53 20.32
N GLY A 305 -12.31 -14.43 21.18
CA GLY A 305 -12.84 -15.74 20.81
C GLY A 305 -11.75 -16.75 20.43
N ASP A 306 -12.19 -17.97 20.16
CA ASP A 306 -11.32 -19.11 19.85
C ASP A 306 -11.06 -19.22 18.35
N ILE A 307 -9.81 -19.48 17.96
CA ILE A 307 -9.37 -19.69 16.57
C ILE A 307 -9.44 -21.17 16.12
N MET A 308 -9.62 -22.11 17.06
CA MET A 308 -9.74 -23.55 16.81
C MET A 308 -10.98 -23.92 15.98
N ARG A 309 -12.04 -23.12 16.03
CA ARG A 309 -13.27 -23.31 15.23
C ARG A 309 -13.11 -23.03 13.74
N LEU A 310 -12.02 -22.38 13.32
CA LEU A 310 -11.82 -22.02 11.92
C LEU A 310 -11.14 -23.16 11.13
N ARG A 311 -11.71 -23.48 9.97
CA ARG A 311 -11.14 -24.46 9.02
C ARG A 311 -10.07 -23.79 8.15
N TRP A 312 -8.90 -23.54 8.75
CA TRP A 312 -7.77 -22.85 8.12
C TRP A 312 -7.37 -23.43 6.75
N HIS A 313 -7.57 -24.71 6.49
CA HIS A 313 -7.22 -25.35 5.21
C HIS A 313 -7.96 -24.80 3.97
N TYR A 314 -9.02 -24.01 4.11
CA TYR A 314 -9.64 -23.33 2.95
C TYR A 314 -8.87 -22.06 2.51
N LEU A 315 -8.02 -21.50 3.38
CA LEU A 315 -7.29 -20.25 3.15
C LEU A 315 -5.88 -20.50 2.57
N GLN A 316 -5.76 -21.41 1.58
CA GLN A 316 -4.48 -21.88 1.03
C GLN A 316 -3.59 -20.78 0.43
N SER A 317 -4.19 -19.65 0.04
CA SER A 317 -3.48 -18.50 -0.55
C SER A 317 -2.77 -17.64 0.50
N LEU A 318 -3.08 -17.77 1.80
CA LEU A 318 -2.52 -16.92 2.84
C LEU A 318 -0.99 -16.99 2.90
N THR A 319 -0.37 -15.83 2.74
CA THR A 319 1.06 -15.57 2.91
C THR A 319 1.33 -14.82 4.22
N ILE A 320 0.41 -13.93 4.64
CA ILE A 320 0.49 -13.16 5.89
C ILE A 320 -0.77 -13.39 6.70
N LEU A 321 -0.60 -13.87 7.94
CA LEU A 321 -1.64 -13.93 8.95
C LEU A 321 -1.14 -13.20 10.20
N ASP A 322 -1.72 -12.04 10.50
CA ASP A 322 -1.43 -11.27 11.72
C ASP A 322 -2.70 -11.05 12.56
N LEU A 323 -2.76 -11.76 13.67
CA LEU A 323 -3.79 -11.65 14.72
C LEU A 323 -3.16 -11.22 16.05
N SER A 324 -1.99 -10.58 16.03
CA SER A 324 -1.30 -10.13 17.25
C SER A 324 -2.12 -9.09 18.04
N ASN A 325 -2.07 -9.16 19.37
CA ASN A 325 -2.83 -8.25 20.24
C ASN A 325 -4.33 -8.20 19.88
N THR A 326 -4.99 -9.37 19.77
CA THR A 326 -6.43 -9.45 19.47
C THR A 326 -7.30 -10.09 20.55
N GLY A 327 -6.73 -10.43 21.71
CA GLY A 327 -7.44 -11.02 22.84
C GLY A 327 -7.92 -12.46 22.60
N LEU A 328 -7.34 -13.18 21.63
CA LEU A 328 -7.72 -14.55 21.30
C LEU A 328 -7.52 -15.50 22.47
N THR A 329 -8.37 -16.51 22.54
CA THR A 329 -8.32 -17.59 23.54
C THR A 329 -8.26 -18.95 22.85
N GLY A 330 -8.10 -20.02 23.63
CA GLY A 330 -8.00 -21.39 23.11
C GLY A 330 -6.60 -21.72 22.59
N GLY A 331 -6.51 -22.81 21.84
CA GLY A 331 -5.24 -23.34 21.32
C GLY A 331 -4.82 -22.76 19.98
N VAL A 332 -3.58 -23.03 19.58
CA VAL A 332 -3.11 -22.80 18.20
C VAL A 332 -3.48 -24.02 17.34
N PRO A 333 -4.41 -23.90 16.37
CA PRO A 333 -4.90 -25.05 15.61
C PRO A 333 -3.84 -25.62 14.68
N GLU A 334 -3.66 -26.94 14.75
CA GLU A 334 -2.72 -27.67 13.89
C GLU A 334 -2.99 -27.46 12.39
N SER A 335 -4.22 -27.17 11.99
CA SER A 335 -4.59 -26.88 10.60
C SER A 335 -3.90 -25.63 10.01
N ILE A 336 -3.34 -24.73 10.84
CA ILE A 336 -2.45 -23.65 10.36
C ILE A 336 -1.20 -24.23 9.68
N SER A 337 -0.71 -25.41 10.09
CA SER A 337 0.41 -26.09 9.41
C SER A 337 0.09 -26.56 7.99
N GLN A 338 -1.17 -26.48 7.56
CA GLN A 338 -1.62 -26.82 6.21
C GLN A 338 -1.58 -25.62 5.25
N LEU A 339 -1.28 -24.41 5.75
CA LEU A 339 -1.15 -23.16 4.97
C LEU A 339 0.22 -23.09 4.28
N LYS A 340 0.41 -23.83 3.19
CA LYS A 340 1.73 -23.99 2.54
C LYS A 340 2.33 -22.67 2.03
N SER A 341 1.49 -21.68 1.71
CA SER A 341 1.91 -20.36 1.23
C SER A 341 2.40 -19.42 2.35
N LEU A 342 2.17 -19.77 3.61
CA LEU A 342 2.36 -18.87 4.76
C LEU A 342 3.83 -18.51 4.98
N ARG A 343 4.10 -17.20 5.02
CA ARG A 343 5.43 -16.58 5.25
C ARG A 343 5.52 -15.90 6.60
N PHE A 344 4.41 -15.33 7.09
CA PHE A 344 4.32 -14.64 8.38
C PHE A 344 3.13 -15.16 9.19
N LEU A 345 3.38 -15.50 10.46
CA LEU A 345 2.36 -15.85 11.45
C LEU A 345 2.54 -15.02 12.73
N GLY A 346 1.69 -14.01 12.93
CA GLY A 346 1.60 -13.21 14.15
C GLY A 346 0.42 -13.66 15.00
N LEU A 347 0.68 -14.26 16.16
CA LEU A 347 -0.31 -14.59 17.20
C LEU A 347 0.13 -14.09 18.59
N ASN A 348 1.17 -13.26 18.64
CA ASN A 348 1.71 -12.72 19.88
C ASN A 348 0.72 -11.82 20.64
N ASP A 349 0.96 -11.68 21.94
CA ASP A 349 0.25 -10.78 22.85
C ASP A 349 -1.27 -11.05 22.90
N ASN A 350 -1.62 -12.34 22.95
CA ASN A 350 -2.98 -12.86 23.09
C ASN A 350 -3.12 -13.67 24.40
N ASN A 351 -4.25 -14.35 24.61
CA ASN A 351 -4.47 -15.24 25.74
C ASN A 351 -4.58 -16.72 25.27
N LEU A 352 -3.75 -17.11 24.30
CA LEU A 352 -3.69 -18.47 23.78
C LEU A 352 -3.04 -19.42 24.79
N THR A 353 -3.51 -20.66 24.82
CA THR A 353 -3.12 -21.70 25.78
C THR A 353 -2.82 -23.04 25.11
N GLY A 354 -2.34 -24.02 25.87
CA GLY A 354 -2.07 -25.36 25.39
C GLY A 354 -0.74 -25.48 24.63
N ASP A 355 -0.50 -26.67 24.11
CA ASP A 355 0.79 -27.07 23.54
C ASP A 355 0.87 -26.77 22.03
N LEU A 356 2.07 -26.42 21.56
CA LEU A 356 2.33 -26.11 20.15
C LEU A 356 2.62 -27.38 19.33
N SER A 357 1.87 -27.60 18.24
CA SER A 357 2.12 -28.73 17.34
C SER A 357 3.46 -28.58 16.60
N PRO A 358 4.35 -29.60 16.64
CA PRO A 358 5.60 -29.61 15.88
C PRO A 358 5.44 -29.44 14.37
N LYS A 359 4.25 -29.71 13.82
CA LYS A 359 3.96 -29.57 12.39
C LYS A 359 4.08 -28.13 11.89
N LEU A 360 4.01 -27.12 12.76
CA LEU A 360 4.31 -25.72 12.39
C LEU A 360 5.73 -25.56 11.82
N ALA A 361 6.70 -26.37 12.25
CA ALA A 361 8.05 -26.35 11.69
C ALA A 361 8.15 -26.91 10.26
N ALA A 362 7.15 -27.68 9.81
CA ALA A 362 7.09 -28.26 8.48
C ALA A 362 6.51 -27.30 7.42
N LEU A 363 6.08 -26.10 7.80
CA LEU A 363 5.67 -25.07 6.84
C LEU A 363 6.87 -24.71 5.92
N PRO A 364 6.70 -24.80 4.58
CA PRO A 364 7.83 -24.70 3.66
C PRO A 364 8.34 -23.25 3.50
N ASN A 365 7.41 -22.29 3.41
CA ASN A 365 7.70 -20.88 3.10
C ASN A 365 7.81 -19.97 4.34
N ILE A 366 7.63 -20.53 5.55
CA ILE A 366 7.54 -19.74 6.78
C ILE A 366 8.87 -19.03 7.08
N SER A 367 8.78 -17.71 7.22
CA SER A 367 9.92 -16.80 7.40
C SER A 367 9.92 -16.14 8.79
N ALA A 368 8.74 -15.96 9.40
CA ALA A 368 8.60 -15.50 10.78
C ALA A 368 7.36 -16.12 11.47
N ILE A 369 7.49 -16.41 12.76
CA ILE A 369 6.43 -16.87 13.65
C ILE A 369 6.58 -16.14 15.00
N TYR A 370 5.57 -15.39 15.41
CA TYR A 370 5.52 -14.72 16.70
C TYR A 370 4.33 -15.24 17.54
N LEU A 371 4.66 -15.80 18.70
CA LEU A 371 3.78 -16.46 19.68
C LEU A 371 4.02 -15.92 21.09
N HIS A 372 4.89 -14.92 21.26
CA HIS A 372 5.26 -14.38 22.56
C HIS A 372 4.10 -13.71 23.27
N GLY A 373 4.19 -13.53 24.59
CA GLY A 373 3.15 -12.82 25.36
C GLY A 373 1.81 -13.56 25.36
N ASN A 374 1.85 -14.89 25.47
CA ASN A 374 0.68 -15.76 25.59
C ASN A 374 0.81 -16.62 26.85
N ASN A 375 -0.12 -17.55 27.06
CA ASN A 375 -0.06 -18.55 28.14
C ASN A 375 0.05 -19.98 27.57
N LEU A 376 0.86 -20.14 26.51
CA LEU A 376 1.15 -21.44 25.90
C LEU A 376 1.97 -22.31 26.87
N THR A 377 1.79 -23.62 26.75
CA THR A 377 2.32 -24.62 27.68
C THR A 377 3.21 -25.64 26.99
N GLY A 378 3.91 -26.43 27.80
CA GLY A 378 4.55 -27.66 27.37
C GLY A 378 5.93 -27.44 26.74
N GLU A 379 6.34 -28.43 25.96
CA GLU A 379 7.69 -28.54 25.42
C GLU A 379 7.72 -28.20 23.92
N LEU A 380 8.58 -27.26 23.54
CA LEU A 380 8.86 -26.89 22.16
C LEU A 380 9.65 -28.00 21.45
N LYS A 381 8.92 -28.97 20.88
CA LYS A 381 9.48 -30.10 20.12
C LYS A 381 9.79 -29.75 18.66
N PHE A 382 10.49 -28.64 18.42
CA PHE A 382 11.00 -28.27 17.09
C PHE A 382 12.47 -28.70 16.92
N SER A 383 12.92 -28.84 15.68
CA SER A 383 14.31 -29.26 15.38
C SER A 383 15.32 -28.11 15.47
N ASP A 384 16.59 -28.41 15.78
CA ASP A 384 17.71 -27.46 15.73
C ASP A 384 17.71 -26.61 14.44
N LYS A 385 17.52 -27.27 13.29
CA LYS A 385 17.51 -26.62 11.97
C LYS A 385 16.37 -25.61 11.82
N PHE A 386 15.24 -25.81 12.50
CA PHE A 386 14.14 -24.84 12.53
C PHE A 386 14.54 -23.58 13.32
N TYR A 387 15.16 -23.74 14.50
CA TYR A 387 15.65 -22.62 15.30
C TYR A 387 16.77 -21.86 14.58
N GLU A 388 17.71 -22.55 13.93
CA GLU A 388 18.76 -21.93 13.12
C GLU A 388 18.19 -21.16 11.91
N ARG A 389 17.19 -21.72 11.21
CA ARG A 389 16.55 -21.08 10.03
C ARG A 389 15.80 -19.79 10.39
N LEU A 390 15.03 -19.80 11.47
CA LEU A 390 14.23 -18.65 11.86
C LEU A 390 15.03 -17.65 12.72
N GLY A 391 15.92 -18.13 13.59
CA GLY A 391 16.66 -17.32 14.55
C GLY A 391 15.72 -16.45 15.38
N ARG A 392 15.99 -15.13 15.41
CA ARG A 392 15.13 -14.14 16.10
C ARG A 392 13.73 -13.98 15.49
N ARG A 393 13.45 -14.54 14.30
CA ARG A 393 12.12 -14.55 13.68
C ARG A 393 11.22 -15.67 14.20
N PHE A 394 11.69 -16.48 15.15
CA PHE A 394 10.84 -17.33 15.99
C PHE A 394 10.77 -16.73 17.40
N GLY A 395 9.64 -16.09 17.73
CA GLY A 395 9.44 -15.44 19.02
C GLY A 395 8.43 -16.18 19.89
N ALA A 396 8.90 -16.86 20.94
CA ALA A 396 8.05 -17.61 21.87
C ALA A 396 8.30 -17.26 23.36
N TRP A 397 9.08 -16.19 23.63
CA TRP A 397 9.32 -15.66 24.97
C TRP A 397 8.02 -15.18 25.64
N ASN A 398 8.06 -14.83 26.93
CA ASN A 398 6.88 -14.40 27.71
C ASN A 398 5.70 -15.38 27.64
N ASN A 399 5.98 -16.68 27.56
CA ASN A 399 5.02 -17.77 27.82
C ASN A 399 5.49 -18.50 29.10
N PRO A 400 4.86 -18.31 30.27
CA PRO A 400 5.44 -18.73 31.55
C PRO A 400 5.68 -20.23 31.71
N ASN A 401 4.83 -21.04 31.07
CA ASN A 401 4.79 -22.50 31.19
C ASN A 401 5.34 -23.22 29.94
N LEU A 402 5.97 -22.48 29.03
CA LEU A 402 6.54 -22.98 27.78
C LEU A 402 8.06 -23.14 27.94
N CYS A 403 8.58 -24.31 27.57
CA CYS A 403 10.01 -24.61 27.71
C CYS A 403 10.57 -25.34 26.48
N TYR A 404 11.90 -25.35 26.33
CA TYR A 404 12.59 -26.14 25.29
C TYR A 404 13.36 -27.33 25.91
N PRO A 405 13.49 -28.47 25.21
CA PRO A 405 14.18 -29.65 25.73
C PRO A 405 15.67 -29.39 25.98
N LYS A 406 16.20 -29.93 27.08
CA LYS A 406 17.65 -29.86 27.38
C LYS A 406 18.43 -30.83 26.47
N GLY A 407 19.34 -30.26 25.69
CA GLY A 407 20.36 -30.98 24.90
C GLY A 407 21.62 -30.13 24.77
N VAL A 408 22.69 -30.69 24.19
CA VAL A 408 23.94 -29.95 23.93
C VAL A 408 23.74 -29.05 22.71
N LEU A 409 23.08 -27.92 22.94
CA LEU A 409 22.66 -26.96 21.90
C LEU A 409 23.58 -25.74 21.90
N SER A 410 24.09 -25.38 20.72
CA SER A 410 24.70 -24.08 20.45
C SER A 410 23.71 -22.95 20.74
N THR A 411 24.20 -21.74 21.06
CA THR A 411 23.34 -20.57 21.31
C THR A 411 22.44 -20.21 20.11
N SER A 412 22.82 -20.59 18.88
CA SER A 412 22.02 -20.45 17.66
C SER A 412 20.84 -21.42 17.54
N LYS A 413 20.82 -22.48 18.37
CA LYS A 413 19.83 -23.57 18.34
C LYS A 413 18.79 -23.47 19.48
N ILE A 414 18.86 -22.41 20.29
CA ILE A 414 17.99 -22.20 21.44
C ILE A 414 16.94 -21.13 21.05
N PRO A 415 15.63 -21.37 21.29
CA PRO A 415 14.60 -20.35 21.09
C PRO A 415 14.84 -19.15 22.00
N TYR A 416 14.95 -17.96 21.41
CA TYR A 416 15.29 -16.73 22.12
C TYR A 416 14.26 -16.41 23.22
N GLY A 417 14.75 -16.18 24.44
CA GLY A 417 13.94 -15.78 25.60
C GLY A 417 13.01 -16.87 26.18
N VAL A 418 13.16 -18.13 25.78
CA VAL A 418 12.44 -19.27 26.35
C VAL A 418 13.36 -20.02 27.34
N LYS A 419 12.80 -20.57 28.43
CA LYS A 419 13.56 -21.34 29.44
C LYS A 419 13.72 -22.80 29.02
N SER A 420 14.79 -23.46 29.47
CA SER A 420 14.93 -24.91 29.32
C SER A 420 13.95 -25.64 30.25
N CYS A 421 13.39 -26.77 29.81
CA CYS A 421 12.56 -27.59 30.69
C CYS A 421 13.38 -28.11 31.88
N GLU A 422 12.84 -27.97 33.10
CA GLU A 422 13.43 -28.60 34.28
C GLU A 422 13.07 -30.09 34.30
N GLN A 423 14.05 -30.93 34.60
CA GLN A 423 13.82 -32.33 34.96
C GLN A 423 13.88 -32.39 36.48
N GLU A 424 12.91 -33.04 37.12
CA GLU A 424 13.07 -33.48 38.51
C GLU A 424 14.27 -34.43 38.60
N VAL A 425 15.39 -33.93 39.11
CA VAL A 425 16.55 -34.77 39.35
C VAL A 425 16.29 -35.57 40.63
N ASN A 426 15.61 -36.70 40.48
CA ASN A 426 15.42 -37.70 41.54
C ASN A 426 16.77 -38.33 41.91
N LEU A 427 17.57 -37.62 42.73
CA LEU A 427 18.81 -38.10 43.32
C LEU A 427 18.53 -39.15 44.40
N TYR A 428 18.29 -40.38 43.96
CA TYR A 428 18.50 -41.54 44.82
C TYR A 428 19.99 -41.70 45.14
N LYS A 429 20.28 -42.07 46.41
CA LYS A 429 21.60 -42.40 46.99
C LYS A 429 22.50 -41.19 47.30
N ARG A 430 23.34 -41.24 48.35
CA ARG A 430 23.52 -42.20 49.47
C ARG A 430 24.39 -41.47 50.51
N GLY A 431 24.16 -41.70 51.80
CA GLY A 431 24.84 -40.93 52.85
C GLY A 431 26.36 -41.15 52.91
N ALA A 432 27.07 -40.09 53.29
CA ALA A 432 28.40 -40.12 53.88
C ALA A 432 28.56 -38.86 54.77
N ASP A 433 28.85 -39.05 56.05
CA ASP A 433 29.23 -37.97 56.95
C ASP A 433 30.56 -37.35 56.54
N THR A 434 30.67 -36.02 56.60
CA THR A 434 31.88 -35.34 57.12
C THR A 434 31.62 -33.85 57.37
N LYS A 435 31.95 -33.38 58.58
CA LYS A 435 31.95 -31.96 58.96
C LYS A 435 33.32 -31.34 58.67
N ILE A 436 33.41 -30.32 57.81
CA ILE A 436 34.54 -29.36 57.79
C ILE A 436 33.99 -27.92 57.63
N LYS A 437 34.67 -26.96 58.27
CA LYS A 437 34.29 -25.54 58.40
C LYS A 437 34.63 -24.70 57.15
N PRO A 438 34.02 -23.50 56.97
CA PRO A 438 34.18 -22.70 55.75
C PRO A 438 35.51 -21.95 55.67
N GLY A 439 36.03 -21.82 54.44
CA GLY A 439 37.20 -21.02 54.05
C GLY A 439 36.97 -20.38 52.67
N SER A 440 37.64 -19.27 52.38
CA SER A 440 37.31 -18.28 51.34
C SER A 440 37.86 -18.54 49.93
N TYR A 441 37.27 -17.86 48.93
CA TYR A 441 37.68 -17.73 47.51
C TYR A 441 37.71 -19.04 46.68
N GLN A 442 37.39 -19.15 45.40
CA GLN A 442 36.71 -18.34 44.36
C GLN A 442 36.26 -19.37 43.27
N ASP A 443 35.32 -19.18 42.33
CA ASP A 443 34.49 -18.05 41.90
C ASP A 443 33.24 -18.62 41.14
N SER A 444 32.44 -17.76 40.51
CA SER A 444 31.75 -17.87 39.21
C SER A 444 30.23 -17.61 39.19
N ILE A 445 29.92 -16.38 38.75
CA ILE A 445 28.74 -15.97 37.95
C ILE A 445 27.36 -16.16 38.62
N VAL A 446 27.05 -15.23 39.53
CA VAL A 446 25.68 -14.75 39.72
C VAL A 446 25.36 -13.77 38.58
N VAL A 447 24.45 -14.13 37.66
CA VAL A 447 23.81 -13.11 36.80
C VAL A 447 22.70 -12.44 37.61
N ALA A 448 23.04 -11.30 38.21
CA ALA A 448 22.10 -10.51 38.97
C ALA A 448 21.02 -9.91 38.06
N SER A 449 19.78 -9.90 38.57
CA SER A 449 18.71 -9.05 38.06
C SER A 449 19.13 -7.58 38.18
N LEU A 450 19.36 -6.92 37.04
CA LEU A 450 19.40 -5.47 36.96
C LEU A 450 18.11 -4.98 36.30
N GLY A 451 17.15 -4.61 37.14
CA GLY A 451 16.00 -3.84 36.69
C GLY A 451 16.45 -2.48 36.17
N TYR A 452 16.35 -2.28 34.86
CA TYR A 452 16.52 -0.97 34.24
C TYR A 452 15.16 -0.35 33.97
N SER A 453 14.80 0.63 34.79
CA SER A 453 13.81 1.63 34.39
C SER A 453 14.43 2.49 33.28
N ARG A 454 13.77 2.59 32.13
CA ARG A 454 14.10 3.61 31.13
C ARG A 454 12.87 4.04 30.34
N ASN A 455 12.39 5.25 30.65
CA ASN A 455 11.54 6.00 29.74
C ASN A 455 12.31 6.33 28.45
N GLY A 456 11.66 6.16 27.30
CA GLY A 456 12.07 6.73 26.02
C GLY A 456 12.75 5.76 25.05
N MET A 457 12.31 5.85 23.78
CA MET A 457 12.78 5.13 22.58
C MET A 457 12.32 3.67 22.42
N ASP A 458 11.05 3.47 22.00
CA ASP A 458 10.59 2.17 21.47
C ASP A 458 9.51 2.30 20.35
N TRP A 459 9.59 3.35 19.53
CA TRP A 459 8.60 3.63 18.46
C TRP A 459 9.14 3.54 17.02
N PHE A 460 10.43 3.25 16.82
CA PHE A 460 11.05 3.33 15.49
C PHE A 460 11.25 2.00 14.75
N TRP A 461 11.17 0.84 15.41
CA TRP A 461 11.59 -0.44 14.81
C TRP A 461 10.44 -1.32 14.30
N CYS A 462 9.22 -1.23 14.85
CA CYS A 462 8.07 -1.97 14.31
C CYS A 462 7.49 -1.36 13.01
N ALA A 463 7.72 -0.07 12.75
CA ALA A 463 7.21 0.59 11.55
C ALA A 463 7.94 0.17 10.26
N CYS A 464 9.24 -0.14 10.34
CA CYS A 464 10.07 -0.37 9.16
C CYS A 464 9.80 -1.70 8.44
N MET A 465 9.43 -2.78 9.14
CA MET A 465 9.19 -4.08 8.49
C MET A 465 7.86 -4.16 7.72
N VAL A 466 6.81 -3.49 8.20
CA VAL A 466 5.50 -3.47 7.52
C VAL A 466 5.58 -2.65 6.23
N MET A 467 6.27 -1.49 6.26
CA MET A 467 6.42 -0.64 5.07
C MET A 467 7.15 -1.36 3.92
N THR A 468 8.18 -2.15 4.20
CA THR A 468 8.97 -2.84 3.14
C THR A 468 8.19 -3.90 2.35
N VAL A 469 7.06 -4.40 2.84
CA VAL A 469 6.22 -5.36 2.10
C VAL A 469 5.18 -4.63 1.24
N VAL A 470 4.56 -3.57 1.76
CA VAL A 470 3.52 -2.79 1.06
C VAL A 470 4.06 -2.08 -0.19
N PHE A 471 5.33 -1.68 -0.22
CA PHE A 471 5.91 -0.95 -1.36
C PHE A 471 6.21 -1.79 -2.61
N PHE A 472 6.16 -3.13 -2.56
CA PHE A 472 6.50 -3.97 -3.73
C PHE A 472 5.33 -4.29 -4.68
N ASN A 473 4.08 -3.92 -4.34
CA ASN A 473 2.90 -4.14 -5.18
C ASN A 473 2.32 -2.85 -5.81
N TYR A 474 3.01 -1.71 -5.70
CA TYR A 474 2.62 -0.45 -6.35
C TYR A 474 3.35 -0.21 -7.68
N ALA A 475 3.25 -1.16 -8.61
CA ALA A 475 3.77 -1.03 -9.98
C ALA A 475 3.06 -1.96 -10.99
N MET A 476 1.77 -1.74 -11.22
CA MET A 476 1.04 -2.01 -12.49
C MET A 476 -0.32 -1.32 -12.49
#